data_AF-A0A2A6BA75-F1
#
_entry.id   AF-A0A2A6BA75-F1
#
_cell.length_a   1.000
_cell.length_b   1.000
_cell.length_c   1.000
_cell.angle_alpha   90.00
_cell.angle_beta   90.00
_cell.angle_gamma   90.00
#
_symmetry.space_group_name_H-M   'P 1'
#
loop_
_entity.id
_entity.type
_entity.pdbx_description
1 polymer ?
#
loop_
_entity_poly.entity_id
_entity_poly.type
_entity_poly.pdbx_seq_one_letter_code
_entity_poly.pdbx_strand_id
1 'polypeptide(L)'
;MSTDRLPSLMEPFHQLHSSTYEVDKRQPLMYPYKMHYQVDGGIILTASHNPGGPKGDFGIKFNCENGGPAPDHVTDAIHKITTEISSYSICRDINVDTGIIGHHEFDVDGMGKYIVDVIDGVEDYVELMKTIFDFPTMREYIKGLGGNQLRILIDSMHGATGPFVSTIFNDLLGCVGTDLLRTVPKPDFGGCHPDPNLTYAKDLVDRMRVGEVDMGAAFDGDGDRNMILGKSAFFVCPSDSLAVIANHIDCIPYFKNINVAGFARSMPTAAAVDLVAKKKKD
;
A
#
# COMPACT_ATOMS: atom_id res chain seq x y z
N MET A 1 29.12 35.19 -0.51
CA MET A 1 29.16 33.72 -0.36
C MET A 1 28.75 33.37 1.06
N SER A 2 27.49 32.98 1.23
CA SER A 2 26.99 32.14 2.32
C SER A 2 25.63 31.64 1.82
N THR A 3 25.63 30.45 1.25
CA THR A 3 24.42 29.74 0.82
C THR A 3 23.90 28.98 2.01
N ASP A 4 23.01 29.61 2.79
CA ASP A 4 22.28 28.93 3.83
C ASP A 4 21.18 28.06 3.21
N ARG A 5 21.19 26.80 3.64
CA ARG A 5 20.40 25.69 3.13
C ARG A 5 18.92 25.91 3.47
N LEU A 6 18.07 25.79 2.47
CA LEU A 6 16.63 25.61 2.65
C LEU A 6 16.36 24.30 3.43
N PRO A 7 15.70 24.34 4.59
CA PRO A 7 15.16 23.13 5.20
C PRO A 7 13.92 22.68 4.43
N SER A 8 13.91 21.41 4.01
CA SER A 8 12.73 20.75 3.46
C SER A 8 11.76 20.38 4.59
N LEU A 9 10.66 21.11 4.73
CA LEU A 9 9.54 20.71 5.58
C LEU A 9 8.23 21.09 4.87
N MET A 10 7.53 20.08 4.35
CA MET A 10 6.12 20.19 3.95
C MET A 10 5.26 19.73 5.11
N GLU A 11 4.46 20.65 5.67
CA GLU A 11 3.38 20.38 6.64
C GLU A 11 2.03 20.33 5.91
N PRO A 12 1.12 19.39 6.22
CA PRO A 12 -0.23 19.41 5.67
C PRO A 12 -1.29 20.00 6.63
N PHE A 13 -2.11 20.89 6.06
CA PHE A 13 -3.56 21.15 6.20
C PHE A 13 -4.30 21.03 7.56
N HIS A 14 -5.12 22.05 7.87
CA HIS A 14 -6.01 22.16 9.05
C HIS A 14 -7.51 22.00 8.71
N GLN A 15 -8.18 21.12 9.44
CA GLN A 15 -9.36 21.32 10.31
C GLN A 15 -9.92 19.91 10.58
N LEU A 16 -9.29 19.21 11.52
CA LEU A 16 -9.71 17.91 12.02
C LEU A 16 -9.68 18.01 13.55
N HIS A 17 -10.74 17.57 14.24
CA HIS A 17 -10.77 17.53 15.70
C HIS A 17 -9.82 16.47 16.29
N SER A 18 -9.35 15.55 15.45
CA SER A 18 -8.38 14.51 15.74
C SER A 18 -7.70 14.09 14.44
N SER A 19 -6.38 13.91 14.47
CA SER A 19 -5.63 13.41 13.32
C SER A 19 -4.84 12.18 13.72
N THR A 20 -5.10 11.05 13.08
CA THR A 20 -4.27 9.85 13.22
C THR A 20 -3.16 9.93 12.19
N TYR A 21 -1.91 9.95 12.66
CA TYR A 21 -0.72 9.96 11.81
C TYR A 21 -0.07 8.59 11.88
N GLU A 22 0.24 8.03 10.72
CA GLU A 22 1.02 6.82 10.64
C GLU A 22 2.51 7.16 10.55
N VAL A 23 3.35 6.37 11.23
CA VAL A 23 4.82 6.47 11.20
C VAL A 23 5.37 6.37 9.77
N ASP A 24 4.59 5.80 8.84
CA ASP A 24 4.90 5.71 7.42
C ASP A 24 3.62 5.98 6.60
N LYS A 25 3.62 6.87 5.62
CA LYS A 25 2.37 7.41 5.02
C LYS A 25 1.89 6.57 3.83
N ARG A 26 1.26 5.41 4.06
CA ARG A 26 1.08 4.38 3.01
C ARG A 26 -0.39 4.16 2.58
N GLN A 27 -0.63 3.96 1.27
CA GLN A 27 -1.98 3.74 0.69
C GLN A 27 -2.75 2.47 1.11
N PRO A 28 -2.13 1.29 1.38
CA PRO A 28 -2.87 0.04 1.60
C PRO A 28 -3.74 0.04 2.87
N LEU A 29 -3.70 1.12 3.64
CA LEU A 29 -4.07 1.14 5.04
C LEU A 29 -5.31 1.93 5.38
N MET A 30 -5.81 2.77 4.47
CA MET A 30 -7.01 3.56 4.75
C MET A 30 -8.24 2.69 5.06
N TYR A 31 -8.32 1.49 4.48
CA TYR A 31 -9.44 0.60 4.70
C TYR A 31 -9.45 -0.04 6.11
N PRO A 32 -8.34 -0.64 6.61
CA PRO A 32 -8.23 -1.00 8.02
C PRO A 32 -8.47 0.19 8.95
N TYR A 33 -7.86 1.35 8.69
CA TYR A 33 -7.99 2.50 9.58
C TYR A 33 -9.41 3.06 9.67
N LYS A 34 -10.19 3.01 8.59
CA LYS A 34 -11.62 3.28 8.67
C LYS A 34 -12.34 2.33 9.63
N MET A 35 -12.11 1.02 9.48
CA MET A 35 -12.76 -0.02 10.31
C MET A 35 -12.44 0.17 11.80
N HIS A 36 -11.21 0.59 12.11
CA HIS A 36 -10.72 0.71 13.48
C HIS A 36 -10.95 2.09 14.12
N TYR A 37 -10.84 3.18 13.35
CA TYR A 37 -10.79 4.55 13.90
C TYR A 37 -11.92 5.48 13.47
N GLN A 38 -12.82 5.06 12.57
CA GLN A 38 -13.99 5.86 12.14
C GLN A 38 -13.64 7.29 11.66
N VAL A 39 -12.65 7.40 10.77
CA VAL A 39 -12.16 8.67 10.24
C VAL A 39 -13.02 9.23 9.09
N ASP A 40 -13.08 10.56 8.96
CA ASP A 40 -13.81 11.26 7.89
C ASP A 40 -13.10 11.21 6.52
N GLY A 41 -11.83 10.81 6.50
CA GLY A 41 -11.00 10.73 5.31
C GLY A 41 -9.51 10.59 5.64
N GLY A 42 -8.66 10.67 4.62
CA GLY A 42 -7.21 10.58 4.80
C GLY A 42 -6.43 11.28 3.70
N ILE A 43 -5.33 11.93 4.09
CA ILE A 43 -4.33 12.52 3.18
C ILE A 43 -3.15 11.57 3.09
N ILE A 44 -2.78 11.20 1.87
CA ILE A 44 -1.74 10.19 1.62
C ILE A 44 -0.68 10.82 0.73
N LEU A 45 0.57 10.81 1.22
CA LEU A 45 1.69 11.47 0.55
C LEU A 45 2.43 10.46 -0.31
N THR A 46 2.08 10.42 -1.59
CA THR A 46 2.60 9.44 -2.54
C THR A 46 2.42 9.90 -3.98
N ALA A 47 3.39 9.58 -4.83
CA ALA A 47 3.28 9.66 -6.28
C ALA A 47 3.13 8.26 -6.93
N SER A 48 2.72 7.24 -6.14
CA SER A 48 2.54 5.84 -6.55
C SER A 48 3.82 5.30 -7.20
N HIS A 49 3.75 4.91 -8.46
CA HIS A 49 4.86 4.35 -9.21
C HIS A 49 5.97 5.35 -9.56
N ASN A 50 5.76 6.66 -9.45
CA ASN A 50 6.74 7.68 -9.85
C ASN A 50 8.01 7.69 -8.97
N PRO A 51 9.17 8.13 -9.51
CA PRO A 51 10.42 8.18 -8.77
C PRO A 51 10.38 9.27 -7.68
N GLY A 52 11.09 9.03 -6.57
CA GLY A 52 11.17 9.93 -5.42
C GLY A 52 12.48 10.71 -5.33
N GLY A 53 12.71 11.33 -4.16
CA GLY A 53 13.91 12.09 -3.84
C GLY A 53 13.87 13.56 -4.29
N PRO A 54 14.93 14.34 -4.03
CA PRO A 54 14.93 15.80 -4.23
C PRO A 54 14.70 16.28 -5.67
N LYS A 55 14.86 15.40 -6.65
CA LYS A 55 14.63 15.66 -8.08
C LYS A 55 13.50 14.79 -8.66
N GLY A 56 12.81 14.03 -7.80
CA GLY A 56 11.71 13.17 -8.20
C GLY A 56 10.37 13.88 -8.08
N ASP A 57 9.30 13.09 -8.17
CA ASP A 57 7.94 13.55 -8.09
C ASP A 57 7.42 13.50 -6.64
N PHE A 58 6.40 14.29 -6.35
CA PHE A 58 5.66 14.27 -5.09
C PHE A 58 4.18 14.40 -5.38
N GLY A 59 3.36 13.63 -4.65
CA GLY A 59 1.92 13.62 -4.82
C GLY A 59 1.19 13.67 -3.49
N ILE A 60 0.01 14.28 -3.51
CA ILE A 60 -0.92 14.36 -2.37
C ILE A 60 -2.23 13.76 -2.86
N LYS A 61 -2.58 12.59 -2.34
CA LYS A 61 -3.86 11.91 -2.59
C LYS A 61 -4.80 12.17 -1.41
N PHE A 62 -6.10 12.31 -1.69
CA PHE A 62 -7.14 12.43 -0.67
C PHE A 62 -8.17 11.31 -0.84
N ASN A 63 -8.42 10.57 0.25
CA ASN A 63 -9.46 9.56 0.34
C ASN A 63 -10.59 10.06 1.26
N CYS A 64 -11.83 9.73 0.90
CA CYS A 64 -13.02 10.10 1.68
C CYS A 64 -13.32 9.07 2.78
N GLU A 65 -14.35 9.34 3.60
CA GLU A 65 -14.87 8.50 4.69
C GLU A 65 -15.09 7.02 4.33
N ASN A 66 -15.35 6.70 3.05
CA ASN A 66 -15.55 5.33 2.61
C ASN A 66 -14.23 4.53 2.49
N GLY A 67 -13.08 5.20 2.63
CA GLY A 67 -11.72 4.66 2.48
C GLY A 67 -11.20 4.71 1.04
N GLY A 68 -12.03 5.06 0.07
CA GLY A 68 -11.67 5.14 -1.35
C GLY A 68 -11.22 6.54 -1.78
N PRO A 69 -10.67 6.68 -3.00
CA PRO A 69 -10.27 7.97 -3.56
C PRO A 69 -11.43 8.96 -3.61
N ALA A 70 -11.12 10.24 -3.46
CA ALA A 70 -12.10 11.30 -3.58
C ALA A 70 -12.80 11.29 -4.97
N PRO A 71 -14.14 11.31 -5.03
CA PRO A 71 -14.89 11.36 -6.27
C PRO A 71 -14.80 12.76 -6.92
N ASP A 72 -15.15 12.84 -8.21
CA ASP A 72 -15.03 14.06 -9.04
C ASP A 72 -15.62 15.31 -8.38
N HIS A 73 -16.81 15.21 -7.77
CA HIS A 73 -17.44 16.37 -7.12
C HIS A 73 -16.63 16.92 -5.93
N VAL A 74 -15.85 16.08 -5.24
CA VAL A 74 -14.96 16.49 -4.14
C VAL A 74 -13.68 17.10 -4.71
N THR A 75 -13.07 16.48 -5.72
CA THR A 75 -11.84 17.00 -6.33
C THR A 75 -12.09 18.32 -7.08
N ASP A 76 -13.23 18.47 -7.74
CA ASP A 76 -13.67 19.73 -8.35
C ASP A 76 -13.88 20.83 -7.31
N ALA A 77 -14.47 20.49 -6.17
CA ALA A 77 -14.65 21.44 -5.06
C ALA A 77 -13.30 21.88 -4.47
N ILE A 78 -12.38 20.94 -4.25
CA ILE A 78 -11.01 21.24 -3.81
C ILE A 78 -10.33 22.17 -4.82
N HIS A 79 -10.38 21.83 -6.12
CA HIS A 79 -9.78 22.63 -7.18
C HIS A 79 -10.36 24.05 -7.23
N LYS A 80 -11.68 24.20 -7.12
CA LYS A 80 -12.29 25.53 -7.05
C LYS A 80 -11.71 26.35 -5.89
N ILE A 81 -11.63 25.76 -4.69
CA ILE A 81 -11.05 26.42 -3.52
C ILE A 81 -9.59 26.82 -3.78
N THR A 82 -8.77 25.97 -4.39
CA THR A 82 -7.36 26.30 -4.66
C THR A 82 -7.19 27.49 -5.60
N THR A 83 -8.16 27.75 -6.49
CA THR A 83 -8.13 28.91 -7.39
C THR A 83 -8.62 30.21 -6.75
N GLU A 84 -9.36 30.12 -5.65
CA GLU A 84 -10.03 31.26 -4.98
C GLU A 84 -9.41 31.60 -3.61
N ILE A 85 -8.60 30.70 -3.04
CA ILE A 85 -8.02 30.85 -1.71
C ILE A 85 -7.13 32.09 -1.59
N SER A 86 -7.36 32.91 -0.55
CA SER A 86 -6.60 34.14 -0.28
C SER A 86 -5.81 34.10 1.02
N SER A 87 -6.15 33.17 1.92
CA SER A 87 -5.45 32.95 3.19
C SER A 87 -5.62 31.50 3.66
N TYR A 88 -4.75 31.07 4.57
CA TYR A 88 -4.85 29.79 5.27
C TYR A 88 -4.43 29.96 6.73
N SER A 89 -4.89 29.06 7.60
CA SER A 89 -4.55 29.03 9.02
C SER A 89 -3.50 27.96 9.31
N ILE A 90 -2.59 28.23 10.25
CA ILE A 90 -1.51 27.32 10.63
C ILE A 90 -1.11 27.50 12.10
N CYS A 91 -1.00 26.40 12.84
CA CYS A 91 -0.44 26.33 14.18
C CYS A 91 1.01 25.81 14.14
N ARG A 92 1.99 26.73 14.12
CA ARG A 92 3.42 26.38 13.97
C ARG A 92 4.05 25.73 15.20
N ASP A 93 3.40 25.84 16.35
CA ASP A 93 3.90 25.31 17.62
C ASP A 93 3.52 23.84 17.84
N ILE A 94 2.64 23.28 16.99
CA ILE A 94 2.32 21.86 17.02
C ILE A 94 3.41 21.10 16.29
N ASN A 95 4.22 20.37 17.05
CA ASN A 95 5.25 19.49 16.52
C ASN A 95 5.12 18.10 17.15
N VAL A 96 4.97 17.09 16.31
CA VAL A 96 4.86 15.68 16.71
C VAL A 96 5.98 14.91 16.05
N ASP A 97 6.74 14.16 16.84
CA ASP A 97 7.69 13.19 16.31
C ASP A 97 6.91 11.96 15.82
N THR A 98 6.68 11.88 14.51
CA THR A 98 5.96 10.76 13.89
C THR A 98 6.77 9.46 13.93
N GLY A 99 8.00 9.43 14.45
CA GLY A 99 8.77 8.21 14.69
C GLY A 99 8.40 7.49 16.00
N ILE A 100 7.59 8.11 16.86
CA ILE A 100 7.25 7.61 18.19
C ILE A 100 5.75 7.35 18.25
N ILE A 101 5.37 6.07 18.36
CA ILE A 101 3.97 5.67 18.60
C ILE A 101 3.49 6.25 19.93
N GLY A 102 2.31 6.86 19.94
CA GLY A 102 1.77 7.48 21.14
C GLY A 102 0.56 8.38 20.90
N HIS A 103 -0.05 8.80 22.01
CA HIS A 103 -1.13 9.76 22.07
C HIS A 103 -0.58 11.13 22.47
N HIS A 104 -0.84 12.14 21.65
CA HIS A 104 -0.32 13.49 21.84
C HIS A 104 -1.47 14.49 21.86
N GLU A 105 -1.58 15.26 22.95
CA GLU A 105 -2.59 16.31 23.09
C GLU A 105 -1.94 17.69 23.02
N PHE A 106 -2.58 18.61 22.31
CA PHE A 106 -2.17 20.00 22.18
C PHE A 106 -3.35 20.91 22.51
N ASP A 107 -3.12 21.93 23.33
CA ASP A 107 -4.11 22.99 23.52
C ASP A 107 -3.94 24.04 22.42
N VAL A 108 -4.97 24.20 21.58
CA VAL A 108 -4.98 25.16 20.48
C VAL A 108 -5.91 26.32 20.81
N ASP A 109 -5.36 27.53 20.85
CA ASP A 109 -6.08 28.75 21.19
C ASP A 109 -7.36 28.90 20.37
N GLY A 110 -8.50 28.99 21.06
CA GLY A 110 -9.82 29.15 20.43
C GLY A 110 -10.41 27.88 19.80
N MET A 111 -9.67 26.76 19.75
CA MET A 111 -10.12 25.48 19.18
C MET A 111 -10.23 24.35 20.22
N GLY A 112 -9.59 24.51 21.38
CA GLY A 112 -9.58 23.52 22.46
C GLY A 112 -8.49 22.47 22.26
N LYS A 113 -8.74 21.24 22.73
CA LYS A 113 -7.79 20.15 22.58
C LYS A 113 -7.75 19.65 21.14
N TYR A 114 -6.54 19.56 20.60
CA TYR A 114 -6.20 18.88 19.34
C TYR A 114 -5.40 17.62 19.66
N ILE A 115 -5.82 16.50 19.08
CA ILE A 115 -5.24 15.19 19.36
C ILE A 115 -4.51 14.68 18.13
N VAL A 116 -3.30 14.20 18.34
CA VAL A 116 -2.50 13.44 17.38
C VAL A 116 -2.19 12.07 17.94
N ASP A 117 -2.71 11.03 17.30
CA ASP A 117 -2.32 9.64 17.58
C ASP A 117 -1.31 9.19 16.54
N VAL A 118 -0.10 8.83 16.98
CA VAL A 118 0.90 8.17 16.14
C VAL A 118 0.77 6.66 16.35
N ILE A 119 0.49 5.92 15.28
CA ILE A 119 0.17 4.49 15.34
C ILE A 119 1.17 3.61 14.59
N ASP A 120 1.17 2.31 14.88
CA ASP A 120 1.92 1.32 14.11
C ASP A 120 1.37 1.22 12.68
N GLY A 121 2.27 1.32 11.71
CA GLY A 121 1.91 1.31 10.29
C GLY A 121 1.70 -0.06 9.66
N VAL A 122 1.77 -1.15 10.44
CA VAL A 122 1.74 -2.53 9.94
C VAL A 122 0.72 -3.38 10.70
N GLU A 123 0.59 -3.18 12.01
CA GLU A 123 -0.21 -4.03 12.91
C GLU A 123 -1.67 -4.21 12.45
N ASP A 124 -2.41 -3.12 12.27
CA ASP A 124 -3.83 -3.18 11.87
C ASP A 124 -4.05 -3.88 10.53
N TYR A 125 -3.13 -3.67 9.59
CA TYR A 125 -3.19 -4.34 8.29
C TYR A 125 -2.94 -5.84 8.43
N VAL A 126 -1.96 -6.24 9.24
CA VAL A 126 -1.66 -7.65 9.51
C VAL A 126 -2.86 -8.34 10.14
N GLU A 127 -3.52 -7.70 11.11
CA GLU A 127 -4.74 -8.22 11.72
C GLU A 127 -5.86 -8.37 10.70
N LEU A 128 -6.09 -7.36 9.84
CA LEU A 128 -7.03 -7.49 8.73
C LEU A 128 -6.68 -8.68 7.82
N MET A 129 -5.42 -8.84 7.42
CA MET A 129 -4.99 -9.94 6.55
C MET A 129 -5.24 -11.32 7.17
N LYS A 130 -5.06 -11.47 8.49
CA LYS A 130 -5.37 -12.70 9.23
C LYS A 130 -6.87 -13.03 9.23
N THR A 131 -7.75 -12.04 9.13
CA THR A 131 -9.19 -12.30 8.96
C THR A 131 -9.55 -12.75 7.54
N ILE A 132 -8.70 -12.45 6.55
CA ILE A 132 -8.97 -12.72 5.14
C ILE A 132 -8.38 -14.06 4.68
N PHE A 133 -7.15 -14.35 5.10
CA PHE A 133 -6.34 -15.48 4.63
C PHE A 133 -6.03 -16.51 5.74
N ASP A 134 -5.79 -17.75 5.34
CA ASP A 134 -5.38 -18.84 6.23
C ASP A 134 -3.84 -18.84 6.40
N PHE A 135 -3.36 -18.03 7.33
CA PHE A 135 -1.93 -17.91 7.65
C PHE A 135 -1.27 -19.23 8.04
N PRO A 136 -1.88 -20.09 8.90
CA PRO A 136 -1.36 -21.43 9.18
C PRO A 136 -1.06 -22.25 7.92
N THR A 137 -2.04 -22.40 7.02
CA THR A 137 -1.86 -23.16 5.78
C THR A 137 -0.80 -22.53 4.88
N MET A 138 -0.79 -21.20 4.74
CA MET A 138 0.22 -20.49 3.96
C MET A 138 1.63 -20.72 4.51
N ARG A 139 1.79 -20.65 5.84
CA ARG A 139 3.06 -20.89 6.53
C ARG A 139 3.56 -22.31 6.33
N GLU A 140 2.69 -23.31 6.40
CA GLU A 140 3.07 -24.70 6.12
C GLU A 140 3.63 -24.85 4.70
N TYR A 141 2.97 -24.25 3.71
CA TYR A 141 3.40 -24.33 2.32
C TYR A 141 4.72 -23.59 2.04
N ILE A 142 4.88 -22.39 2.60
CA ILE A 142 6.10 -21.58 2.46
C ILE A 142 7.30 -22.23 3.18
N LYS A 143 7.08 -22.81 4.36
CA LYS A 143 8.14 -23.48 5.13
C LYS A 143 8.42 -24.92 4.68
N GLY A 144 7.59 -25.48 3.80
CA GLY A 144 7.71 -26.87 3.38
C GLY A 144 7.34 -27.90 4.45
N LEU A 145 6.52 -27.50 5.43
CA LEU A 145 6.05 -28.37 6.52
C LEU A 145 4.99 -29.34 5.97
N GLY A 146 5.44 -30.35 5.23
CA GLY A 146 4.58 -31.27 4.49
C GLY A 146 5.22 -31.90 3.25
N GLY A 147 6.49 -31.58 2.98
CA GLY A 147 7.27 -32.17 1.88
C GLY A 147 7.20 -31.38 0.56
N ASN A 148 6.34 -30.36 0.48
CA ASN A 148 6.25 -29.43 -0.64
C ASN A 148 6.48 -28.01 -0.14
N GLN A 149 7.53 -27.35 -0.65
CA GLN A 149 7.86 -25.97 -0.32
C GLN A 149 7.56 -25.04 -1.49
N LEU A 150 6.82 -23.96 -1.25
CA LEU A 150 6.72 -22.85 -2.20
C LEU A 150 7.86 -21.87 -1.93
N ARG A 151 8.84 -21.78 -2.83
CA ARG A 151 9.86 -20.74 -2.76
C ARG A 151 9.35 -19.49 -3.43
N ILE A 152 9.31 -18.40 -2.68
CA ILE A 152 8.84 -17.10 -3.15
C ILE A 152 9.98 -16.09 -3.18
N LEU A 153 9.89 -15.07 -4.04
CA LEU A 153 10.81 -13.94 -4.07
C LEU A 153 9.99 -12.65 -4.19
N ILE A 154 10.06 -11.78 -3.20
CA ILE A 154 9.21 -10.59 -3.13
C ILE A 154 10.07 -9.34 -3.14
N ASP A 155 9.74 -8.39 -3.99
CA ASP A 155 10.46 -7.14 -4.15
C ASP A 155 9.60 -5.93 -3.78
N SER A 156 9.95 -5.24 -2.71
CA SER A 156 9.25 -4.03 -2.27
C SER A 156 9.77 -2.76 -2.95
N MET A 157 10.78 -2.85 -3.83
CA MET A 157 11.32 -1.74 -4.61
C MET A 157 11.69 -0.49 -3.78
N HIS A 158 12.08 -0.68 -2.51
CA HIS A 158 12.32 0.40 -1.54
C HIS A 158 11.11 1.29 -1.24
N GLY A 159 9.91 0.82 -1.56
CA GLY A 159 8.64 1.48 -1.29
C GLY A 159 8.03 1.12 0.05
N ALA A 160 6.79 1.60 0.22
CA ALA A 160 5.99 1.49 1.42
C ALA A 160 5.72 0.04 1.88
N THR A 161 5.70 -0.93 0.96
CA THR A 161 5.36 -2.32 1.29
C THR A 161 6.42 -3.06 2.10
N GLY A 162 7.63 -2.50 2.23
CA GLY A 162 8.78 -3.18 2.81
C GLY A 162 8.56 -3.76 4.22
N PRO A 163 8.07 -2.97 5.19
CA PRO A 163 7.76 -3.47 6.52
C PRO A 163 6.63 -4.50 6.55
N PHE A 164 5.58 -4.36 5.73
CA PHE A 164 4.55 -5.40 5.60
C PHE A 164 5.10 -6.71 5.07
N VAL A 165 5.95 -6.63 4.04
CA VAL A 165 6.56 -7.81 3.44
C VAL A 165 7.45 -8.51 4.46
N SER A 166 8.20 -7.74 5.25
CA SER A 166 9.03 -8.29 6.33
C SER A 166 8.15 -8.95 7.39
N THR A 167 7.17 -8.26 7.95
CA THR A 167 6.31 -8.83 9.01
C THR A 167 5.48 -10.02 8.53
N ILE A 168 4.79 -9.90 7.40
CA ILE A 168 3.92 -10.97 6.90
C ILE A 168 4.76 -12.15 6.40
N PHE A 169 5.68 -11.93 5.46
CA PHE A 169 6.34 -13.05 4.79
C PHE A 169 7.53 -13.60 5.59
N ASN A 170 8.33 -12.77 6.26
CA ASN A 170 9.44 -13.26 7.11
C ASN A 170 8.91 -13.73 8.47
N ASP A 171 8.37 -12.82 9.27
CA ASP A 171 8.12 -13.09 10.70
C ASP A 171 6.95 -14.09 10.90
N LEU A 172 5.86 -13.91 10.16
CA LEU A 172 4.65 -14.72 10.33
C LEU A 172 4.65 -15.99 9.46
N LEU A 173 5.03 -15.88 8.19
CA LEU A 173 4.98 -17.02 7.24
C LEU A 173 6.31 -17.78 7.13
N GLY A 174 7.43 -17.23 7.58
CA GLY A 174 8.71 -17.92 7.68
C GLY A 174 9.53 -18.01 6.40
N CYS A 175 9.42 -17.03 5.50
CA CYS A 175 10.34 -16.86 4.36
C CYS A 175 11.74 -16.49 4.85
N VAL A 176 12.78 -16.82 4.07
CA VAL A 176 14.15 -16.46 4.41
C VAL A 176 14.43 -15.04 3.93
N GLY A 177 15.18 -14.24 4.68
CA GLY A 177 15.43 -12.83 4.31
C GLY A 177 16.05 -12.60 2.92
N THR A 178 16.75 -13.59 2.35
CA THR A 178 17.27 -13.52 0.96
C THR A 178 16.18 -13.57 -0.12
N ASP A 179 14.99 -14.03 0.27
CA ASP A 179 13.80 -14.14 -0.56
C ASP A 179 13.02 -12.81 -0.59
N LEU A 180 13.44 -11.81 0.18
CA LEU A 180 12.78 -10.52 0.29
C LEU A 180 13.75 -9.40 -0.11
N LEU A 181 13.47 -8.76 -1.23
CA LEU A 181 14.30 -7.72 -1.83
C LEU A 181 13.79 -6.33 -1.45
N ARG A 182 14.75 -5.45 -1.12
CA ARG A 182 14.52 -3.99 -1.02
C ARG A 182 13.38 -3.62 -0.06
N THR A 183 13.25 -4.32 1.06
CA THR A 183 12.20 -4.14 2.07
C THR A 183 12.43 -2.98 3.04
N VAL A 184 13.54 -2.24 2.90
CA VAL A 184 13.78 -1.00 3.66
C VAL A 184 13.34 0.17 2.79
N PRO A 185 12.31 0.94 3.20
CA PRO A 185 11.86 2.12 2.48
C PRO A 185 12.97 3.17 2.34
N LYS A 186 13.01 3.85 1.19
CA LYS A 186 13.96 4.95 0.95
C LYS A 186 13.25 6.14 0.30
N PRO A 187 13.58 7.40 0.69
CA PRO A 187 12.96 8.59 0.11
C PRO A 187 13.10 8.73 -1.41
N ASP A 188 14.14 8.11 -1.98
CA ASP A 188 14.44 8.10 -3.42
C ASP A 188 14.24 6.72 -4.07
N PHE A 189 13.63 5.77 -3.35
CA PHE A 189 13.49 4.37 -3.76
C PHE A 189 14.83 3.70 -4.16
N GLY A 190 15.96 4.16 -3.60
CA GLY A 190 17.30 3.70 -4.00
C GLY A 190 17.72 4.16 -5.40
N GLY A 191 17.17 5.26 -5.89
CA GLY A 191 17.41 5.81 -7.23
C GLY A 191 16.69 5.06 -8.35
N CYS A 192 15.74 4.19 -8.02
CA CYS A 192 14.96 3.41 -8.96
C CYS A 192 13.55 3.97 -9.14
N HIS A 193 12.90 3.57 -10.24
CA HIS A 193 11.47 3.81 -10.45
C HIS A 193 10.70 2.67 -9.77
N PRO A 194 9.86 2.94 -8.76
CA PRO A 194 9.12 1.90 -8.05
C PRO A 194 7.87 1.48 -8.85
N ASP A 195 8.06 0.97 -10.07
CA ASP A 195 7.00 0.54 -10.97
C ASP A 195 7.13 -0.96 -11.28
N PRO A 196 6.21 -1.81 -10.80
CA PRO A 196 6.32 -3.26 -10.91
C PRO A 196 5.95 -3.71 -12.33
N ASN A 197 6.92 -3.67 -13.24
CA ASN A 197 6.81 -4.22 -14.58
C ASN A 197 8.13 -4.84 -15.05
N LEU A 198 8.10 -5.54 -16.18
CA LEU A 198 9.25 -6.28 -16.72
C LEU A 198 10.48 -5.40 -17.03
N THR A 199 10.30 -4.08 -17.15
CA THR A 199 11.38 -3.12 -17.41
C THR A 199 12.05 -2.68 -16.11
N TYR A 200 11.28 -2.17 -15.14
CA TYR A 200 11.84 -1.58 -13.92
C TYR A 200 12.10 -2.61 -12.81
N ALA A 201 11.37 -3.72 -12.77
CA ALA A 201 11.62 -4.83 -11.85
C ALA A 201 12.62 -5.85 -12.45
N LYS A 202 13.64 -5.37 -13.18
CA LYS A 202 14.59 -6.22 -13.91
C LYS A 202 15.35 -7.20 -13.01
N ASP A 203 15.81 -6.76 -11.83
CA ASP A 203 16.55 -7.64 -10.89
C ASP A 203 15.69 -8.83 -10.45
N LEU A 204 14.41 -8.58 -10.11
CA LEU A 204 13.46 -9.65 -9.81
C LEU A 204 13.30 -10.61 -11.00
N VAL A 205 13.10 -10.09 -12.21
CA VAL A 205 12.94 -10.91 -13.43
C VAL A 205 14.18 -11.77 -13.69
N ASP A 206 15.37 -11.19 -13.58
CA ASP A 206 16.63 -11.90 -13.81
C ASP A 206 16.85 -13.02 -12.78
N ARG A 207 16.52 -12.79 -11.50
CA ARG A 207 16.57 -13.83 -10.46
C ARG A 207 15.54 -14.94 -10.70
N MET A 208 14.32 -14.57 -11.10
CA MET A 208 13.28 -15.56 -11.44
C MET A 208 13.67 -16.42 -12.65
N ARG A 209 14.44 -15.89 -13.61
CA ARG A 209 14.95 -16.65 -14.78
C ARG A 209 15.92 -17.77 -14.41
N VAL A 210 16.62 -17.68 -13.27
CA VAL A 210 17.50 -18.75 -12.78
C VAL A 210 16.70 -20.03 -12.52
N GLY A 211 15.41 -19.92 -12.18
CA GLY A 211 14.50 -21.06 -12.01
C GLY A 211 14.57 -21.74 -10.64
N GLU A 212 15.27 -21.14 -9.69
CA GLU A 212 15.36 -21.60 -8.29
C GLU A 212 14.21 -21.10 -7.42
N VAL A 213 13.37 -20.20 -7.90
CA VAL A 213 12.20 -19.71 -7.17
C VAL A 213 10.95 -20.06 -7.96
N ASP A 214 9.89 -20.45 -7.25
CA ASP A 214 8.66 -20.93 -7.86
C ASP A 214 7.68 -19.78 -8.17
N MET A 215 7.71 -18.71 -7.35
CA MET A 215 6.88 -17.50 -7.52
C MET A 215 7.65 -16.22 -7.20
N GLY A 216 7.46 -15.18 -8.00
CA GLY A 216 8.01 -13.85 -7.79
C GLY A 216 6.90 -12.80 -7.68
N ALA A 217 7.11 -11.76 -6.87
CA ALA A 217 6.22 -10.62 -6.81
C ALA A 217 6.99 -9.29 -6.67
N ALA A 218 6.46 -8.20 -7.24
CA ALA A 218 6.94 -6.85 -7.00
C ALA A 218 5.77 -5.91 -6.68
N PHE A 219 6.02 -4.88 -5.86
CA PHE A 219 5.07 -3.82 -5.51
C PHE A 219 5.55 -2.45 -6.00
N ASP A 220 4.62 -1.51 -6.17
CA ASP A 220 4.94 -0.11 -6.47
C ASP A 220 5.20 0.72 -5.21
N GLY A 221 5.44 2.03 -5.38
CA GLY A 221 5.94 2.91 -4.31
C GLY A 221 5.03 2.98 -3.09
N ASP A 222 3.71 2.98 -3.29
CA ASP A 222 2.71 2.96 -2.21
C ASP A 222 2.06 1.58 -1.99
N GLY A 223 2.25 0.62 -2.88
CA GLY A 223 1.85 -0.77 -2.66
C GLY A 223 0.43 -1.12 -3.08
N ASP A 224 -0.22 -0.27 -3.90
CA ASP A 224 -1.55 -0.56 -4.46
C ASP A 224 -1.47 -1.37 -5.78
N ARG A 225 -0.27 -1.51 -6.36
CA ARG A 225 0.00 -2.36 -7.53
C ARG A 225 0.87 -3.55 -7.20
N ASN A 226 0.69 -4.62 -7.98
CA ASN A 226 1.56 -5.78 -7.95
C ASN A 226 1.85 -6.32 -9.34
N MET A 227 3.03 -6.92 -9.49
CA MET A 227 3.38 -7.81 -10.61
C MET A 227 3.62 -9.21 -10.07
N ILE A 228 3.11 -10.23 -10.74
CA ILE A 228 3.30 -11.64 -10.37
C ILE A 228 4.09 -12.37 -11.47
N LEU A 229 5.07 -13.15 -11.04
CA LEU A 229 5.88 -14.02 -11.88
C LEU A 229 5.77 -15.46 -11.39
N GLY A 230 5.62 -16.40 -12.32
CA GLY A 230 5.86 -17.82 -12.06
C GLY A 230 7.32 -18.19 -12.28
N LYS A 231 7.61 -19.48 -12.04
CA LYS A 231 8.93 -20.10 -12.26
C LYS A 231 9.50 -19.77 -13.64
N SER A 232 10.83 -19.60 -13.69
CA SER A 232 11.57 -19.22 -14.91
C SER A 232 11.09 -17.90 -15.52
N ALA A 233 10.65 -16.98 -14.67
CA ALA A 233 10.10 -15.66 -15.04
C ALA A 233 8.89 -15.73 -15.98
N PHE A 234 8.02 -16.72 -15.79
CA PHE A 234 6.72 -16.76 -16.48
C PHE A 234 5.89 -15.53 -16.06
N PHE A 235 5.64 -14.61 -16.97
CA PHE A 235 4.89 -13.39 -16.68
C PHE A 235 3.39 -13.67 -16.60
N VAL A 236 2.79 -13.42 -15.44
CA VAL A 236 1.34 -13.48 -15.27
C VAL A 236 0.77 -12.12 -15.65
N CYS A 237 0.09 -12.05 -16.80
CA CYS A 237 -0.58 -10.83 -17.23
C CYS A 237 -1.59 -10.37 -16.16
N PRO A 238 -1.65 -9.07 -15.78
CA PRO A 238 -2.57 -8.60 -14.74
C PRO A 238 -4.04 -8.92 -15.00
N SER A 239 -4.47 -8.92 -16.27
CA SER A 239 -5.84 -9.30 -16.65
C SER A 239 -6.12 -10.79 -16.36
N ASP A 240 -5.14 -11.66 -16.58
CA ASP A 240 -5.26 -13.09 -16.30
C ASP A 240 -5.14 -13.36 -14.79
N SER A 241 -4.30 -12.60 -14.08
CA SER A 241 -4.19 -12.67 -12.61
C SER A 241 -5.56 -12.44 -11.95
N LEU A 242 -6.28 -11.40 -12.37
CA LEU A 242 -7.66 -11.14 -11.93
C LEU A 242 -8.59 -12.34 -12.24
N ALA A 243 -8.53 -12.88 -13.45
CA ALA A 243 -9.38 -14.00 -13.85
C ALA A 243 -9.07 -15.29 -13.06
N VAL A 244 -7.79 -15.59 -12.81
CA VAL A 244 -7.36 -16.75 -12.02
C VAL A 244 -7.84 -16.62 -10.57
N ILE A 245 -7.67 -15.44 -9.95
CA ILE A 245 -8.18 -15.17 -8.59
C ILE A 245 -9.70 -15.34 -8.57
N ALA A 246 -10.43 -14.75 -9.52
CA ALA A 246 -11.88 -14.88 -9.61
C ALA A 246 -12.33 -16.35 -9.77
N ASN A 247 -11.59 -17.16 -10.53
CA ASN A 247 -11.91 -18.57 -10.75
C ASN A 247 -11.69 -19.42 -9.49
N HIS A 248 -10.68 -19.07 -8.69
CA HIS A 248 -10.30 -19.78 -7.45
C HIS A 248 -10.65 -19.02 -6.17
N ILE A 249 -11.60 -18.08 -6.24
CA ILE A 249 -11.95 -17.19 -5.13
C ILE A 249 -12.35 -17.96 -3.86
N ASP A 250 -12.93 -19.14 -4.04
CA ASP A 250 -13.36 -20.04 -2.96
C ASP A 250 -12.18 -20.64 -2.18
N CYS A 251 -10.93 -20.47 -2.64
CA CYS A 251 -9.74 -20.88 -1.89
C CYS A 251 -9.41 -19.90 -0.74
N ILE A 252 -9.93 -18.67 -0.78
CA ILE A 252 -9.65 -17.63 0.22
C ILE A 252 -10.77 -17.66 1.28
N PRO A 253 -10.45 -17.86 2.58
CA PRO A 253 -11.45 -18.00 3.65
C PRO A 253 -12.51 -16.90 3.70
N TYR A 254 -12.11 -15.63 3.50
CA TYR A 254 -13.04 -14.50 3.47
C TYR A 254 -14.22 -14.73 2.51
N PHE A 255 -13.93 -15.14 1.27
CA PHE A 255 -14.94 -15.28 0.23
C PHE A 255 -15.82 -16.52 0.39
N LYS A 256 -15.42 -17.49 1.21
CA LYS A 256 -16.30 -18.62 1.58
C LYS A 256 -17.47 -18.18 2.46
N ASN A 257 -17.29 -17.10 3.21
CA ASN A 257 -18.23 -16.64 4.23
C ASN A 257 -19.08 -15.44 3.77
N ILE A 258 -18.86 -14.95 2.55
CA ILE A 258 -19.63 -13.86 1.97
C ILE A 258 -20.24 -14.27 0.63
N ASN A 259 -21.37 -13.66 0.29
CA ASN A 259 -21.92 -13.79 -1.05
C ASN A 259 -21.15 -12.88 -2.02
N VAL A 260 -20.43 -13.45 -2.98
CA VAL A 260 -19.71 -12.69 -4.00
C VAL A 260 -20.73 -12.00 -4.92
N ALA A 261 -20.92 -10.69 -4.73
CA ALA A 261 -21.93 -9.91 -5.45
C ALA A 261 -21.65 -9.78 -6.95
N GLY A 262 -20.39 -9.84 -7.38
CA GLY A 262 -19.98 -9.76 -8.77
C GLY A 262 -18.49 -9.48 -8.95
N PHE A 263 -18.05 -9.50 -10.20
CA PHE A 263 -16.69 -9.15 -10.61
C PHE A 263 -16.71 -7.87 -11.45
N ALA A 264 -15.67 -7.05 -11.33
CA ALA A 264 -15.52 -5.81 -12.09
C ALA A 264 -14.10 -5.72 -12.67
N ARG A 265 -13.98 -5.02 -13.80
CA ARG A 265 -12.71 -4.65 -14.43
C ARG A 265 -12.85 -3.29 -15.10
N SER A 266 -11.73 -2.61 -15.33
CA SER A 266 -11.72 -1.43 -16.18
C SER A 266 -11.99 -1.81 -17.64
N MET A 267 -12.52 -0.87 -18.43
CA MET A 267 -12.77 -1.07 -19.86
C MET A 267 -11.54 -1.63 -20.63
N PRO A 268 -10.31 -1.08 -20.47
CA PRO A 268 -9.15 -1.58 -21.20
C PRO A 268 -8.58 -2.91 -20.68
N THR A 269 -8.96 -3.37 -19.48
CA THR A 269 -8.56 -4.69 -18.98
C THR A 269 -9.16 -5.80 -19.85
N ALA A 270 -8.39 -6.83 -20.20
CA ALA A 270 -8.88 -7.91 -21.05
C ALA A 270 -10.06 -8.65 -20.41
N ALA A 271 -10.98 -9.14 -21.23
CA ALA A 271 -12.24 -9.76 -20.82
C ALA A 271 -12.11 -11.19 -20.25
N ALA A 272 -10.93 -11.57 -19.73
CA ALA A 272 -10.68 -12.90 -19.18
C ALA A 272 -11.59 -13.19 -17.97
N VAL A 273 -11.77 -12.21 -17.08
CA VAL A 273 -12.67 -12.34 -15.92
C VAL A 273 -14.14 -12.49 -16.33
N ASP A 274 -14.55 -11.95 -17.47
CA ASP A 274 -15.93 -12.05 -17.98
C ASP A 274 -16.27 -13.51 -18.31
N LEU A 275 -15.30 -14.29 -18.80
CA LEU A 275 -15.46 -15.72 -19.05
C LEU A 275 -15.68 -16.51 -17.75
N VAL A 276 -14.93 -16.16 -16.71
CA VAL A 276 -15.09 -16.74 -15.37
C VAL A 276 -16.46 -16.38 -14.78
N ALA A 277 -16.83 -15.10 -14.85
CA ALA A 277 -18.12 -14.60 -14.37
C ALA A 277 -19.30 -15.29 -15.08
N LYS A 278 -19.20 -15.51 -16.39
CA LYS A 278 -20.22 -16.25 -17.16
C LYS A 278 -20.36 -17.70 -16.67
N LYS A 279 -19.24 -18.38 -16.40
CA LYS A 279 -19.25 -19.78 -15.96
C LYS A 279 -19.73 -19.96 -14.52
N LYS A 280 -19.44 -19.01 -13.62
CA LYS A 280 -19.88 -19.07 -12.20
C LYS A 280 -21.34 -18.66 -11.98
N LYS A 281 -22.05 -18.20 -13.02
CA LYS A 281 -23.49 -17.90 -12.98
C LYS A 281 -24.37 -19.14 -13.17
N ASP A 282 -23.83 -20.20 -13.74
CA ASP A 282 -24.50 -21.49 -13.97
C ASP A 282 -24.22 -22.46 -12.80
#